data_AF-A0A7C5I756-F1
#
_entry.id   AF-A0A7C5I756-F1
#
_cell.length_a   1.000
_cell.length_b   1.000
_cell.length_c   1.000
_cell.angle_alpha   90.00
_cell.angle_beta   90.00
_cell.angle_gamma   90.00
#
_symmetry.space_group_name_H-M   'P 1'
#
loop_
_entity.id
_entity.type
_entity.pdbx_description
1 polymer ?
#
loop_
_entity_poly.entity_id
_entity_poly.type
_entity_poly.pdbx_seq_one_letter_code
_entity_poly.pdbx_strand_id
1 'polypeptide(L)'
;MTQSSSAELLAEAEGLKRSFEAASAKRLSKLLAVLSRRRFTDAGELHRYHELLLYCRAFPQNPDLLSQCEELLGDFAGLAQRWKRSGGDPALFDQPEASGVAGTSFTAIFSYHAALRLARLEPERLRLDWDAWEPTDRVAETWRWLFPLVEEDTLVEPHIPYKDWLLAAAGSQERALACLLERLDSLPVPEKQKAGLYAALELPLRWELGDSRLSRTLMRGPLEEAFFHEGPLIPRTGVSLERELTSPPMELEPLSAEAGEAFL
;
A
#
# COMPACT_ATOMS: atom_id res chain seq x y z
N MET A 1 -40.48 2.30 7.95
CA MET A 1 -39.12 2.26 8.53
C MET A 1 -38.15 2.63 7.44
N THR A 2 -37.64 3.87 7.46
CA THR A 2 -36.57 4.34 6.57
C THR A 2 -35.32 3.52 6.88
N GLN A 3 -34.76 2.83 5.88
CA GLN A 3 -33.48 2.13 6.07
C GLN A 3 -32.40 3.18 6.35
N SER A 4 -31.66 3.03 7.45
CA SER A 4 -30.52 3.90 7.75
C SER A 4 -29.52 3.92 6.60
N SER A 5 -28.94 5.09 6.34
CA SER A 5 -27.95 5.28 5.27
C SER A 5 -26.61 4.59 5.62
N SER A 6 -25.74 4.38 4.63
CA SER A 6 -24.39 3.86 4.88
C SER A 6 -23.59 4.77 5.81
N ALA A 7 -23.68 6.09 5.61
CA ALA A 7 -23.05 7.09 6.47
C ALA A 7 -23.49 7.00 7.94
N GLU A 8 -24.79 6.82 8.21
CA GLU A 8 -25.33 6.69 9.57
C GLU A 8 -24.82 5.42 10.26
N LEU A 9 -24.83 4.30 9.54
CA LEU A 9 -24.34 3.01 10.05
C LEU A 9 -22.82 3.06 10.33
N LEU A 10 -22.06 3.74 9.47
CA LEU A 10 -20.62 3.95 9.67
C LEU A 10 -20.36 4.82 10.90
N ALA A 11 -21.07 5.94 11.05
CA ALA A 11 -20.90 6.82 12.21
C ALA A 11 -21.24 6.09 13.52
N GLU A 12 -22.30 5.27 13.54
CA GLU A 12 -22.63 4.43 14.70
C GLU A 12 -21.50 3.43 15.01
N ALA A 13 -21.00 2.73 13.99
CA ALA A 13 -19.95 1.73 14.16
C ALA A 13 -18.62 2.37 14.62
N GLU A 14 -18.27 3.54 14.09
CA GLU A 14 -17.10 4.31 14.50
C GLU A 14 -17.19 4.82 15.95
N GLY A 15 -18.39 5.13 16.44
CA GLY A 15 -18.61 5.45 17.85
C GLY A 15 -18.42 4.23 18.76
N LEU A 16 -18.87 3.06 18.31
CA LEU A 16 -18.81 1.81 19.08
C LEU A 16 -17.42 1.17 19.11
N LYS A 17 -16.54 1.45 18.14
CA LYS A 17 -15.19 0.84 18.09
C LYS A 17 -14.34 1.11 19.33
N ARG A 18 -14.65 2.17 20.08
CA ARG A 18 -13.98 2.57 21.33
C ARG A 18 -14.73 2.16 22.60
N SER A 19 -15.88 1.50 22.47
CA SER A 19 -16.65 0.97 23.58
C SER A 19 -16.37 -0.52 23.72
N PHE A 20 -15.85 -0.94 24.87
CA PHE A 20 -15.40 -2.32 25.14
C PHE A 20 -16.44 -3.13 25.92
N GLU A 21 -17.67 -2.62 26.03
CA GLU A 21 -18.79 -3.36 26.62
C GLU A 21 -19.26 -4.48 25.67
N ALA A 22 -19.61 -5.65 26.22
CA ALA A 22 -20.07 -6.80 25.43
C ALA A 22 -21.28 -6.48 24.52
N ALA A 23 -22.18 -5.60 24.98
CA ALA A 23 -23.32 -5.14 24.17
C ALA A 23 -22.87 -4.29 22.97
N SER A 24 -21.89 -3.41 23.17
CA SER A 24 -21.28 -2.61 22.10
C SER A 24 -20.56 -3.47 21.09
N ALA A 25 -19.75 -4.45 21.53
CA ALA A 25 -19.07 -5.40 20.65
C ALA A 25 -20.05 -6.16 19.76
N LYS A 26 -21.15 -6.66 20.33
CA LYS A 26 -22.21 -7.36 19.60
C LYS A 26 -22.93 -6.46 18.60
N ARG A 27 -23.16 -5.19 18.96
CA ARG A 27 -23.77 -4.21 18.05
C ARG A 27 -22.84 -3.85 16.90
N LEU A 28 -21.57 -3.61 17.20
CA LEU A 28 -20.52 -3.33 16.23
C LEU A 28 -20.40 -4.47 15.22
N SER A 29 -20.27 -5.71 15.68
CA SER A 29 -20.22 -6.89 14.82
C SER A 29 -21.41 -6.97 13.83
N LYS A 30 -22.63 -6.68 14.30
CA LYS A 30 -23.82 -6.61 13.42
C LYS A 30 -23.73 -5.48 12.40
N LEU A 31 -23.25 -4.30 12.79
CA LEU A 31 -23.09 -3.16 11.88
C LEU A 31 -22.05 -3.48 10.80
N LEU A 32 -20.91 -4.08 11.14
CA LEU A 32 -19.89 -4.49 10.18
C LEU A 32 -20.45 -5.48 9.15
N ALA A 33 -21.24 -6.47 9.61
CA ALA A 33 -21.90 -7.42 8.72
C ALA A 33 -22.93 -6.74 7.79
N VAL A 34 -23.70 -5.77 8.28
CA VAL A 34 -24.64 -5.00 7.45
C VAL A 34 -23.90 -4.16 6.42
N LEU A 35 -22.85 -3.44 6.83
CA LEU A 35 -22.04 -2.59 5.97
C LEU A 35 -21.36 -3.39 4.84
N SER A 36 -20.90 -4.62 5.11
CA SER A 36 -20.30 -5.50 4.09
C SER A 36 -21.22 -5.80 2.90
N ARG A 37 -22.55 -5.72 3.11
CA ARG A 37 -23.58 -6.00 2.11
C ARG A 37 -24.15 -4.73 1.47
N ARG A 38 -23.79 -3.55 1.97
CA ARG A 38 -24.24 -2.27 1.41
C ARG A 38 -23.51 -1.99 0.11
N ARG A 39 -24.22 -1.30 -0.80
CA ARG A 39 -23.59 -0.67 -1.95
C ARG A 39 -23.12 0.71 -1.52
N PHE A 40 -21.81 0.87 -1.38
CA PHE A 40 -21.20 2.18 -1.24
C PHE A 40 -21.33 2.95 -2.56
N THR A 41 -21.62 4.24 -2.49
CA THR A 41 -21.60 5.14 -3.65
C THR A 41 -20.48 6.16 -3.56
N ASP A 42 -20.02 6.43 -2.34
CA ASP A 42 -18.96 7.37 -2.03
C ASP A 42 -17.64 6.64 -1.71
N ALA A 43 -16.53 7.13 -2.28
CA ALA A 43 -15.21 6.55 -2.04
C ALA A 43 -14.78 6.73 -0.56
N GLY A 44 -15.13 7.86 0.04
CA GLY A 44 -14.82 8.18 1.43
C GLY A 44 -15.52 7.25 2.41
N GLU A 45 -16.78 6.90 2.17
CA GLU A 45 -17.50 5.89 2.96
C GLU A 45 -16.85 4.50 2.85
N LEU A 46 -16.46 4.07 1.64
CA LEU A 46 -15.76 2.80 1.44
C LEU A 46 -14.40 2.78 2.16
N HIS A 47 -13.63 3.87 2.06
CA HIS A 47 -12.37 4.03 2.78
C HIS A 47 -12.58 4.05 4.30
N ARG A 48 -13.58 4.76 4.82
CA ARG A 48 -13.91 4.74 6.26
C ARG A 48 -14.28 3.35 6.75
N TYR A 49 -15.01 2.58 5.95
CA TYR A 49 -15.31 1.18 6.26
C TYR A 49 -14.03 0.33 6.33
N HIS A 50 -13.12 0.48 5.38
CA HIS A 50 -11.80 -0.16 5.41
C HIS A 50 -11.03 0.17 6.68
N GLU A 51 -10.90 1.45 7.01
CA GLU A 51 -10.16 1.92 8.20
C GLU A 51 -10.80 1.43 9.50
N LEU A 52 -12.14 1.31 9.54
CA LEU A 52 -12.85 0.73 10.67
C LEU A 52 -12.48 -0.75 10.86
N LEU A 53 -12.44 -1.54 9.78
CA LEU A 53 -12.04 -2.95 9.84
C LEU A 53 -10.59 -3.11 10.31
N LEU A 54 -9.67 -2.30 9.76
CA LEU A 54 -8.27 -2.29 10.20
C LEU A 54 -8.15 -1.92 11.68
N TYR A 55 -8.89 -0.91 12.14
CA TYR A 55 -8.89 -0.52 13.55
C TYR A 55 -9.39 -1.67 14.46
N CYS A 56 -10.53 -2.27 14.13
CA CYS A 56 -11.10 -3.37 14.93
C CYS A 56 -10.23 -4.62 14.92
N ARG A 57 -9.45 -4.85 13.84
CA ARG A 57 -8.46 -5.91 13.78
C ARG A 57 -7.23 -5.59 14.63
N ALA A 58 -6.76 -4.34 14.63
CA ALA A 58 -5.59 -3.92 15.41
C ALA A 58 -5.87 -3.86 16.92
N PHE A 59 -7.11 -3.54 17.30
CA PHE A 59 -7.55 -3.46 18.69
C PHE A 59 -8.81 -4.31 18.92
N PRO A 60 -8.70 -5.64 18.77
CA PRO A 60 -9.87 -6.52 18.84
C PRO A 60 -10.39 -6.59 20.28
N GLN A 61 -11.71 -6.58 20.43
CA GLN A 61 -12.36 -6.67 21.74
C GLN A 61 -12.57 -8.12 22.19
N ASN A 62 -12.66 -9.04 21.23
CA ASN A 62 -12.84 -10.48 21.45
C ASN A 62 -12.46 -11.28 20.19
N PRO A 63 -12.30 -12.61 20.29
CA PRO A 63 -11.92 -13.47 19.16
C PRO A 63 -12.90 -13.44 17.98
N ASP A 64 -14.20 -13.34 18.26
CA ASP A 64 -15.23 -13.34 17.21
C ASP A 64 -15.13 -12.09 16.33
N LEU A 65 -14.91 -10.92 16.94
CA LEU A 65 -14.75 -9.65 16.23
C LEU A 65 -13.45 -9.64 15.42
N LEU A 66 -12.36 -10.18 15.96
CA LEU A 66 -11.10 -10.33 15.22
C LEU A 66 -11.33 -11.18 13.96
N SER A 67 -11.86 -12.39 14.13
CA SER A 67 -12.12 -13.33 13.04
C SER A 67 -13.03 -12.70 11.97
N GLN A 68 -14.11 -12.04 12.39
CA GLN A 68 -15.01 -11.34 11.49
C GLN A 68 -14.30 -10.22 10.70
N CYS A 69 -13.46 -9.41 11.34
CA CYS A 69 -12.73 -8.35 10.65
C CYS A 69 -11.74 -8.94 9.64
N GLU A 70 -11.08 -10.04 9.96
CA GLU A 70 -10.14 -10.69 9.04
C GLU A 70 -10.84 -11.30 7.82
N GLU A 71 -12.01 -11.90 8.00
CA GLU A 71 -12.87 -12.36 6.89
C GLU A 71 -13.29 -11.19 6.00
N LEU A 72 -13.79 -10.11 6.60
CA LEU A 72 -14.25 -8.93 5.86
C LEU A 72 -13.11 -8.20 5.12
N LEU A 73 -11.90 -8.15 5.72
CA LEU A 73 -10.71 -7.65 5.06
C LEU A 73 -10.29 -8.56 3.89
N GLY A 74 -10.39 -9.89 4.08
CA GLY A 74 -10.16 -10.89 3.02
C GLY A 74 -11.06 -10.68 1.79
N ASP A 75 -12.33 -10.34 2.01
CA ASP A 75 -13.31 -10.09 0.95
C ASP A 75 -13.27 -8.67 0.38
N PHE A 76 -12.45 -7.77 0.95
CA PHE A 76 -12.48 -6.35 0.66
C PHE A 76 -12.13 -6.04 -0.81
N ALA A 77 -11.19 -6.77 -1.39
CA ALA A 77 -10.85 -6.63 -2.82
C ALA A 77 -12.08 -6.82 -3.71
N GLY A 78 -12.92 -7.82 -3.39
CA GLY A 78 -14.17 -8.07 -4.11
C GLY A 78 -15.19 -6.95 -3.90
N LEU A 79 -15.25 -6.36 -2.71
CA LEU A 79 -16.10 -5.20 -2.43
C LEU A 79 -15.68 -3.97 -3.24
N ALA A 80 -14.38 -3.63 -3.24
CA ALA A 80 -13.83 -2.52 -4.01
C ALA A 80 -14.05 -2.70 -5.52
N GLN A 81 -13.87 -3.92 -6.04
CA GLN A 81 -14.16 -4.22 -7.45
C GLN A 81 -15.64 -4.03 -7.80
N ARG A 82 -16.57 -4.50 -6.95
CA ARG A 82 -18.01 -4.28 -7.17
C ARG A 82 -18.36 -2.80 -7.16
N TRP A 83 -17.77 -2.04 -6.23
CA TRP A 83 -17.95 -0.58 -6.16
C TRP A 83 -17.47 0.11 -7.44
N LYS A 84 -16.24 -0.18 -7.90
CA LYS A 84 -15.67 0.36 -9.16
C LYS A 84 -16.54 0.04 -10.37
N ARG A 85 -16.98 -1.22 -10.54
CA ARG A 85 -17.90 -1.62 -11.63
C ARG A 85 -19.25 -0.90 -11.58
N SER A 86 -19.62 -0.39 -10.42
CA SER A 86 -20.89 0.31 -10.21
C SER A 86 -20.80 1.83 -10.45
N GLY A 87 -19.65 2.31 -10.95
CA GLY A 87 -19.38 3.71 -11.28
C GLY A 87 -18.59 4.48 -10.21
N GLY A 88 -18.00 3.78 -9.24
CA GLY A 88 -17.15 4.42 -8.22
C GLY A 88 -15.85 4.97 -8.79
N ASP A 89 -15.50 6.20 -8.41
CA ASP A 89 -14.25 6.87 -8.82
C ASP A 89 -13.10 6.53 -7.86
N PRO A 90 -12.07 5.79 -8.31
CA PRO A 90 -10.96 5.34 -7.47
C PRO A 90 -9.98 6.45 -7.06
N ALA A 91 -10.09 7.69 -7.56
CA ALA A 91 -9.10 8.75 -7.35
C ALA A 91 -8.73 9.01 -5.88
N LEU A 92 -9.64 8.76 -4.93
CA LEU A 92 -9.33 8.84 -3.51
C LEU A 92 -8.21 7.87 -3.10
N PHE A 93 -8.22 6.66 -3.64
CA PHE A 93 -7.26 5.61 -3.29
C PHE A 93 -5.86 5.81 -3.90
N ASP A 94 -5.68 6.82 -4.75
CA ASP A 94 -4.36 7.28 -5.18
C ASP A 94 -3.73 8.26 -4.17
N GLN A 95 -4.50 8.79 -3.22
CA GLN A 95 -4.00 9.71 -2.18
C GLN A 95 -3.22 8.94 -1.11
N PRO A 96 -2.11 9.50 -0.57
CA PRO A 96 -1.29 8.81 0.44
C PRO A 96 -2.09 8.25 1.62
N GLU A 97 -3.08 9.00 2.12
CA GLU A 97 -3.88 8.62 3.29
C GLU A 97 -4.78 7.41 3.04
N ALA A 98 -5.26 7.25 1.80
CA ALA A 98 -6.21 6.21 1.40
C ALA A 98 -5.62 5.16 0.45
N SER A 99 -4.33 5.25 0.12
CA SER A 99 -3.61 4.27 -0.69
C SER A 99 -3.44 2.92 0.00
N GLY A 100 -3.00 1.88 -0.73
CA GLY A 100 -2.69 0.58 -0.15
C GLY A 100 -3.91 -0.32 0.12
N VAL A 101 -5.10 0.04 -0.36
CA VAL A 101 -6.33 -0.74 -0.14
C VAL A 101 -6.47 -1.88 -1.16
N ALA A 102 -6.84 -3.08 -0.71
CA ALA A 102 -7.06 -4.21 -1.60
C ALA A 102 -8.19 -3.93 -2.61
N GLY A 103 -7.97 -4.34 -3.86
CA GLY A 103 -8.86 -4.10 -4.98
C GLY A 103 -8.72 -2.72 -5.64
N THR A 104 -7.79 -1.90 -5.18
CA THR A 104 -7.45 -0.60 -5.77
C THR A 104 -6.02 -0.61 -6.32
N SER A 105 -5.58 0.54 -6.80
CA SER A 105 -4.21 0.79 -7.27
C SER A 105 -3.73 2.11 -6.68
N PHE A 106 -2.42 2.35 -6.70
CA PHE A 106 -1.87 3.69 -6.55
C PHE A 106 -0.59 3.84 -7.34
N THR A 107 -0.24 5.08 -7.68
CA THR A 107 1.01 5.44 -8.35
C THR A 107 1.91 6.23 -7.41
N ALA A 108 3.18 5.86 -7.33
CA ALA A 108 4.17 6.57 -6.51
C ALA A 108 5.58 6.48 -7.10
N ILE A 109 6.44 7.43 -6.73
CA ILE A 109 7.88 7.36 -7.01
C ILE A 109 8.54 6.65 -5.83
N PHE A 110 8.98 5.41 -6.05
CA PHE A 110 9.62 4.59 -5.02
C PHE A 110 11.12 4.88 -4.93
N SER A 111 11.74 4.53 -3.81
CA SER A 111 13.21 4.43 -3.75
C SER A 111 13.70 3.23 -4.57
N TYR A 112 14.96 3.23 -4.98
CA TYR A 112 15.56 2.14 -5.76
C TYR A 112 15.37 0.76 -5.12
N HIS A 113 15.63 0.63 -3.82
CA HIS A 113 15.48 -0.65 -3.10
C HIS A 113 14.03 -1.07 -2.96
N ALA A 114 13.11 -0.12 -2.75
CA ALA A 114 11.69 -0.41 -2.70
C ALA A 114 11.18 -0.90 -4.07
N ALA A 115 11.59 -0.23 -5.16
CA ALA A 115 11.24 -0.64 -6.52
C ALA A 115 11.79 -2.03 -6.86
N LEU A 116 13.06 -2.31 -6.56
CA LEU A 116 13.66 -3.63 -6.75
C LEU A 116 12.92 -4.72 -5.97
N ARG A 117 12.62 -4.45 -4.69
CA ARG A 117 11.95 -5.44 -3.84
C ARG A 117 10.53 -5.68 -4.33
N LEU A 118 9.76 -4.63 -4.64
CA LEU A 118 8.40 -4.76 -5.14
C LEU A 118 8.36 -5.42 -6.52
N ALA A 119 9.29 -5.11 -7.42
CA ALA A 119 9.36 -5.78 -8.73
C ALA A 119 9.64 -7.29 -8.62
N ARG A 120 10.32 -7.72 -7.55
CA ARG A 120 10.54 -9.16 -7.28
C ARG A 120 9.34 -9.82 -6.61
N LEU A 121 8.67 -9.12 -5.68
CA LEU A 121 7.52 -9.66 -4.94
C LEU A 121 6.23 -9.64 -5.77
N GLU A 122 6.05 -8.63 -6.60
CA GLU A 122 4.81 -8.31 -7.32
C GLU A 122 5.06 -8.03 -8.82
N PRO A 123 5.78 -8.92 -9.55
CA PRO A 123 6.23 -8.64 -10.92
C PRO A 123 5.10 -8.39 -11.91
N GLU A 124 3.91 -8.96 -11.67
CA GLU A 124 2.75 -8.80 -12.55
C GLU A 124 1.90 -7.56 -12.22
N ARG A 125 2.07 -7.04 -10.99
CA ARG A 125 1.22 -5.99 -10.41
C ARG A 125 1.90 -4.62 -10.31
N LEU A 126 3.23 -4.57 -10.40
CA LEU A 126 4.00 -3.34 -10.42
C LEU A 126 4.43 -3.00 -11.85
N ARG A 127 4.07 -1.81 -12.33
CA ARG A 127 4.40 -1.35 -13.70
C ARG A 127 4.85 0.10 -13.69
N LEU A 128 5.58 0.49 -14.73
CA LEU A 128 5.80 1.90 -15.02
C LEU A 128 4.48 2.54 -15.43
N ASP A 129 4.15 3.68 -14.82
CA ASP A 129 3.01 4.50 -15.22
C ASP A 129 3.44 5.40 -16.39
N TRP A 130 3.23 4.91 -17.62
CA TRP A 130 3.69 5.57 -18.84
C TRP A 130 3.06 6.94 -19.07
N ASP A 131 1.80 7.10 -18.66
CA ASP A 131 1.04 8.33 -18.82
C ASP A 131 1.47 9.37 -17.79
N ALA A 132 1.87 8.93 -16.59
CA ALA A 132 2.38 9.82 -15.55
C ALA A 132 3.88 10.13 -15.68
N TRP A 133 4.66 9.33 -16.42
CA TRP A 133 6.10 9.53 -16.53
C TRP A 133 6.43 10.63 -17.54
N GLU A 134 6.91 11.76 -17.06
CA GLU A 134 7.39 12.88 -17.87
C GLU A 134 8.91 13.03 -17.71
N PRO A 135 9.72 12.45 -18.62
CA PRO A 135 11.17 12.53 -18.54
C PRO A 135 11.67 13.98 -18.52
N THR A 136 12.53 14.30 -17.55
CA THR A 136 13.22 15.59 -17.47
C THR A 136 14.64 15.48 -18.03
N ASP A 137 15.35 16.61 -18.16
CA ASP A 137 16.76 16.61 -18.60
C ASP A 137 17.68 15.77 -17.69
N ARG A 138 17.28 15.52 -16.44
CA ARG A 138 18.02 14.64 -15.50
C ARG A 138 18.08 13.19 -15.98
N VAL A 139 17.13 12.78 -16.82
CA VAL A 139 17.09 11.44 -17.40
C VAL A 139 18.29 11.24 -18.34
N ALA A 140 18.72 12.28 -19.07
CA ALA A 140 19.83 12.21 -20.03
C ALA A 140 21.11 11.65 -19.41
N GLU A 141 21.49 12.19 -18.25
CA GLU A 141 22.72 11.81 -17.55
C GLU A 141 22.73 10.35 -17.11
N THR A 142 21.54 9.81 -16.81
CA THR A 142 21.33 8.41 -16.44
C THR A 142 21.21 7.51 -17.67
N TRP A 143 20.56 7.98 -18.73
CA TRP A 143 20.21 7.19 -19.90
C TRP A 143 21.44 6.64 -20.63
N ARG A 144 22.52 7.42 -20.73
CA ARG A 144 23.81 6.98 -21.30
C ARG A 144 24.44 5.77 -20.62
N TRP A 145 24.14 5.54 -19.35
CA TRP A 145 24.63 4.36 -18.62
C TRP A 145 23.81 3.11 -18.93
N LEU A 146 22.54 3.29 -19.30
CA LEU A 146 21.57 2.19 -19.45
C LEU A 146 21.44 1.73 -20.90
N PHE A 147 21.60 2.63 -21.86
CA PHE A 147 21.43 2.36 -23.28
C PHE A 147 22.69 2.76 -24.06
N PRO A 148 23.43 1.79 -24.63
CA PRO A 148 24.58 2.10 -25.48
C PRO A 148 24.16 2.91 -26.70
N LEU A 149 25.07 3.75 -27.20
CA LEU A 149 24.95 4.51 -28.46
C LEU A 149 23.87 5.62 -28.47
N VAL A 150 23.24 5.93 -27.33
CA VAL A 150 22.29 7.04 -27.22
C VAL A 150 22.95 8.35 -26.75
N GLU A 151 24.21 8.31 -26.31
CA GLU A 151 24.88 9.46 -25.70
C GLU A 151 24.98 10.66 -26.66
N GLU A 152 25.34 10.41 -27.92
CA GLU A 152 25.40 11.46 -28.94
C GLU A 152 24.02 12.10 -29.18
N ASP A 153 22.98 11.28 -29.28
CA ASP A 153 21.60 11.74 -29.46
C ASP A 153 21.10 12.54 -28.25
N THR A 154 21.47 12.14 -27.02
CA THR A 154 21.10 12.92 -25.81
C THR A 154 21.74 14.30 -25.72
N LEU A 155 22.79 14.57 -26.51
CA LEU A 155 23.50 15.86 -26.52
C LEU A 155 23.04 16.81 -27.64
N VAL A 156 22.34 16.28 -28.66
CA VAL A 156 22.00 17.01 -29.89
C VAL A 156 20.49 17.18 -30.07
N GLU A 157 19.70 16.18 -29.66
CA GLU A 157 18.27 16.17 -29.90
C GLU A 157 17.50 17.07 -28.91
N PRO A 158 16.67 18.01 -29.38
CA PRO A 158 15.85 18.85 -28.51
C PRO A 158 14.69 18.08 -27.86
N HIS A 159 14.31 16.93 -28.44
CA HIS A 159 13.22 16.08 -27.96
C HIS A 159 13.68 14.62 -27.92
N ILE A 160 14.33 14.25 -26.83
CA ILE A 160 14.91 12.91 -26.67
C ILE A 160 13.79 11.87 -26.48
N PRO A 161 13.68 10.84 -27.33
CA PRO A 161 12.58 9.87 -27.30
C PRO A 161 12.83 8.75 -26.28
N TYR A 162 13.02 9.10 -24.99
CA TYR A 162 13.35 8.14 -23.93
C TYR A 162 12.36 6.96 -23.84
N LYS A 163 11.06 7.24 -23.96
CA LYS A 163 10.00 6.22 -23.91
C LYS A 163 10.16 5.19 -25.03
N ASP A 164 10.44 5.64 -26.25
CA ASP A 164 10.61 4.76 -27.42
C ASP A 164 11.87 3.92 -27.31
N TRP A 165 12.97 4.50 -26.84
CA TRP A 165 14.22 3.76 -26.60
C TRP A 165 14.07 2.67 -25.53
N LEU A 166 13.40 2.99 -24.41
CA LEU A 166 13.10 2.00 -23.39
C LEU A 166 12.22 0.88 -23.95
N LEU A 167 11.18 1.23 -24.70
CA LEU A 167 10.26 0.25 -25.28
C LEU A 167 10.97 -0.64 -26.30
N ALA A 168 11.82 -0.08 -27.16
CA ALA A 168 12.62 -0.84 -28.11
C ALA A 168 13.57 -1.83 -27.43
N ALA A 169 14.18 -1.42 -26.31
CA ALA A 169 15.08 -2.28 -25.54
C ALA A 169 14.35 -3.33 -24.69
N ALA A 170 13.15 -3.02 -24.18
CA ALA A 170 12.35 -3.92 -23.35
C ALA A 170 11.48 -4.88 -24.18
N GLY A 171 11.15 -4.53 -25.42
CA GLY A 171 10.27 -5.28 -26.32
C GLY A 171 8.77 -5.09 -26.03
N SER A 172 8.39 -4.69 -24.82
CA SER A 172 7.01 -4.37 -24.46
C SER A 172 6.94 -3.41 -23.26
N GLN A 173 5.76 -2.80 -23.05
CA GLN A 173 5.53 -1.92 -21.91
C GLN A 173 5.57 -2.67 -20.57
N GLU A 174 5.13 -3.91 -20.55
CA GLU A 174 5.13 -4.78 -19.37
C GLU A 174 6.55 -5.12 -18.90
N ARG A 175 7.50 -5.27 -19.83
CA ARG A 175 8.89 -5.58 -19.53
C ARG A 175 9.75 -4.36 -19.24
N ALA A 176 9.25 -3.15 -19.46
CA ALA A 176 10.06 -1.93 -19.37
C ALA A 176 10.65 -1.68 -17.99
N LEU A 177 9.85 -1.80 -16.92
CA LEU A 177 10.35 -1.65 -15.55
C LEU A 177 11.43 -2.70 -15.23
N ALA A 178 11.16 -3.97 -15.56
CA ALA A 178 12.11 -5.05 -15.33
C ALA A 178 13.43 -4.83 -16.09
N CYS A 179 13.35 -4.47 -17.38
CA CYS A 179 14.51 -4.16 -18.22
C CYS A 179 15.37 -3.04 -17.61
N LEU A 180 14.73 -1.98 -17.13
CA LEU A 180 15.43 -0.84 -16.52
C LEU A 180 16.11 -1.22 -15.20
N LEU A 181 15.41 -1.96 -14.33
CA LEU A 181 15.96 -2.42 -13.05
C LEU A 181 17.09 -3.43 -13.24
N GLU A 182 16.97 -4.37 -14.18
CA GLU A 182 18.00 -5.34 -14.56
C GLU A 182 19.27 -4.62 -15.07
N ARG A 183 19.11 -3.60 -15.93
CA ARG A 183 20.23 -2.80 -16.43
C ARG A 183 20.93 -2.03 -15.31
N LEU A 184 20.18 -1.32 -14.46
CA LEU A 184 20.75 -0.61 -13.31
C LEU A 184 21.49 -1.56 -12.35
N ASP A 185 20.92 -2.73 -12.08
CA ASP A 185 21.55 -3.71 -11.19
C ASP A 185 22.81 -4.34 -11.80
N SER A 186 22.90 -4.44 -13.12
CA SER A 186 24.09 -4.93 -13.81
C SER A 186 25.26 -3.94 -13.85
N LEU A 187 25.05 -2.66 -13.53
CA LEU A 187 26.11 -1.66 -13.59
C LEU A 187 27.23 -1.94 -12.57
N PRO A 188 28.51 -1.88 -12.97
CA PRO A 188 29.66 -2.12 -12.09
C PRO A 188 30.00 -0.87 -11.25
N VAL A 189 28.99 -0.30 -10.59
CA VAL A 189 29.11 0.90 -9.73
C VAL A 189 28.57 0.62 -8.33
N PRO A 190 29.00 1.38 -7.30
CA PRO A 190 28.49 1.20 -5.95
C PRO A 190 26.97 1.34 -5.86
N GLU A 191 26.35 0.61 -4.94
CA GLU A 191 24.89 0.59 -4.75
C GLU A 191 24.29 1.99 -4.54
N LYS A 192 24.96 2.85 -3.77
CA LYS A 192 24.56 4.26 -3.59
C LYS A 192 24.48 5.03 -4.91
N GLN A 193 25.37 4.73 -5.85
CA GLN A 193 25.36 5.36 -7.18
C GLN A 193 24.21 4.80 -8.03
N LYS A 194 23.94 3.48 -7.99
CA LYS A 194 22.77 2.88 -8.64
C LYS A 194 21.47 3.53 -8.14
N ALA A 195 21.35 3.73 -6.82
CA ALA A 195 20.19 4.39 -6.22
C ALA A 195 20.04 5.85 -6.67
N GLY A 196 21.16 6.58 -6.81
CA GLY A 196 21.16 7.95 -7.34
C GLY A 196 20.73 8.02 -8.81
N LEU A 197 21.25 7.12 -9.65
CA LEU A 197 20.84 6.98 -11.05
C LEU A 197 19.35 6.66 -11.16
N TYR A 198 18.85 5.70 -10.39
CA TYR A 198 17.43 5.37 -10.35
C TYR A 198 16.57 6.58 -9.92
N ALA A 199 16.97 7.29 -8.86
CA ALA A 199 16.23 8.44 -8.36
C ALA A 199 16.11 9.57 -9.39
N ALA A 200 17.14 9.79 -10.22
CA ALA A 200 17.14 10.80 -11.27
C ALA A 200 16.13 10.51 -12.40
N LEU A 201 15.67 9.27 -12.53
CA LEU A 201 14.66 8.88 -13.52
C LEU A 201 13.23 9.29 -13.11
N GLU A 202 13.01 9.56 -11.82
CA GLU A 202 11.73 9.99 -11.25
C GLU A 202 10.55 9.10 -11.70
N LEU A 203 10.78 7.78 -11.77
CA LEU A 203 9.83 6.82 -12.34
C LEU A 203 8.56 6.71 -11.48
N PRO A 204 7.38 7.10 -11.99
CA PRO A 204 6.12 6.81 -11.34
C PRO A 204 5.79 5.33 -11.57
N LEU A 205 5.72 4.55 -10.50
CA LEU A 205 5.33 3.15 -10.58
C LEU A 205 3.89 2.99 -10.10
N ARG A 206 3.08 2.37 -10.95
CA ARG A 206 1.71 1.99 -10.64
C ARG A 206 1.70 0.60 -10.04
N TRP A 207 1.14 0.47 -8.85
CA TRP A 207 0.94 -0.81 -8.18
C TRP A 207 -0.55 -1.16 -8.14
N GLU A 208 -0.94 -2.17 -8.91
CA GLU A 208 -2.28 -2.75 -8.93
C GLU A 208 -2.43 -3.77 -7.78
N LEU A 209 -2.97 -3.34 -6.64
CA LEU A 209 -2.95 -4.15 -5.42
C LEU A 209 -3.81 -5.41 -5.58
N GLY A 210 -5.02 -5.29 -6.12
CA GLY A 210 -5.94 -6.42 -6.22
C GLY A 210 -6.09 -7.13 -4.86
N ASP A 211 -5.94 -8.44 -4.83
CA ASP A 211 -5.89 -9.29 -3.62
C ASP A 211 -4.48 -9.52 -3.04
N SER A 212 -3.49 -8.67 -3.37
CA SER A 212 -2.12 -8.81 -2.87
C SER A 212 -2.09 -8.83 -1.34
N ARG A 213 -1.32 -9.79 -0.80
CA ARG A 213 -1.03 -9.88 0.64
C ARG A 213 -0.19 -8.72 1.17
N LEU A 214 0.48 -7.98 0.29
CA LEU A 214 1.30 -6.83 0.65
C LEU A 214 0.50 -5.51 0.68
N SER A 215 -0.81 -5.56 0.43
CA SER A 215 -1.71 -4.41 0.64
C SER A 215 -1.86 -4.08 2.13
N ARG A 216 -2.14 -2.81 2.48
CA ARG A 216 -2.49 -2.41 3.87
C ARG A 216 -3.67 -3.22 4.42
N THR A 217 -4.54 -3.73 3.55
CA THR A 217 -5.70 -4.55 3.92
C THR A 217 -5.30 -5.94 4.42
N LEU A 218 -4.32 -6.58 3.78
CA LEU A 218 -4.02 -7.99 3.96
C LEU A 218 -2.62 -8.28 4.51
N MET A 219 -1.75 -7.26 4.61
CA MET A 219 -0.40 -7.38 5.14
C MET A 219 -0.43 -7.60 6.65
N ARG A 220 0.17 -8.69 7.07
CA ARG A 220 0.19 -9.11 8.47
C ARG A 220 1.34 -10.09 8.70
N GLY A 221 2.11 -9.82 9.74
CA GLY A 221 3.05 -10.79 10.28
C GLY A 221 2.33 -11.94 10.99
N PRO A 222 3.08 -13.00 11.34
CA PRO A 222 2.56 -14.09 12.16
C PRO A 222 2.10 -13.56 13.52
N LEU A 223 0.95 -14.04 13.99
CA LEU A 223 0.41 -13.74 15.32
C LEU A 223 0.34 -15.04 16.12
N GLU A 224 1.19 -15.18 17.14
CA GLU A 224 1.18 -16.36 18.01
C GLU A 224 0.03 -16.30 19.01
N GLU A 225 -0.14 -15.15 19.68
CA GLU A 225 -1.21 -14.90 20.64
C GLU A 225 -1.81 -13.51 20.43
N ALA A 226 -3.14 -13.44 20.30
CA ALA A 226 -3.85 -12.18 20.14
C ALA A 226 -4.14 -11.54 21.51
N PHE A 227 -3.81 -10.25 21.65
CA PHE A 227 -4.23 -9.46 22.80
C PHE A 227 -5.63 -8.88 22.56
N PHE A 228 -6.57 -9.17 23.46
CA PHE A 228 -7.94 -8.62 23.40
C PHE A 228 -8.12 -7.47 24.38
N HIS A 229 -8.63 -6.36 23.87
CA HIS A 229 -8.82 -5.16 24.65
C HIS A 229 -10.13 -5.20 25.44
N GLU A 230 -10.05 -4.95 26.74
CA GLU A 230 -11.20 -4.85 27.65
C GLU A 230 -11.53 -3.39 28.03
N GLY A 231 -10.71 -2.44 27.57
CA GLY A 231 -10.83 -1.03 27.93
C GLY A 231 -10.21 -0.09 26.90
N PRO A 232 -10.44 1.23 27.05
CA PRO A 232 -9.96 2.24 26.12
C PRO A 232 -8.45 2.26 25.98
N LEU A 233 -7.98 2.65 24.79
CA LEU A 233 -6.55 2.84 24.52
C LEU A 233 -5.97 3.93 25.44
N ILE A 234 -4.72 3.73 25.85
CA ILE A 234 -4.01 4.69 26.71
C ILE A 234 -3.86 6.02 25.95
N PRO A 235 -4.41 7.14 26.47
CA PRO A 235 -4.26 8.43 25.83
C PRO A 235 -2.82 8.93 25.98
N ARG A 236 -2.39 9.84 25.09
CA ARG A 236 -1.04 10.43 25.13
C ARG A 236 -0.69 11.07 26.48
N THR A 237 -1.67 11.64 27.17
CA THR A 237 -1.51 12.23 28.51
C THR A 237 -1.27 11.21 29.61
N GLY A 238 -1.60 9.93 29.37
CA GLY A 238 -1.29 8.82 30.27
C GLY A 238 0.13 8.28 30.12
N VAL A 239 0.94 8.82 29.19
CA VAL A 239 2.31 8.37 28.91
C VAL A 239 3.31 9.46 29.28
N SER A 240 4.28 9.11 30.15
CA SER A 240 5.42 9.97 30.46
C SER A 240 6.62 9.58 29.59
N LEU A 241 7.00 10.45 28.65
CA LEU A 241 8.17 10.19 27.80
C LEU A 241 9.46 10.10 28.61
N GLU A 242 9.60 10.92 29.67
CA GLU A 242 10.76 10.88 30.55
C GLU A 242 10.90 9.50 31.23
N ARG A 243 9.77 8.94 31.67
CA ARG A 243 9.75 7.58 32.22
C ARG A 243 10.13 6.56 31.17
N GLU A 244 9.52 6.60 29.98
CA GLU A 244 9.80 5.60 28.93
C GLU A 244 11.25 5.67 28.44
N LEU A 245 11.85 6.86 28.36
CA LEU A 245 13.24 7.04 27.96
C LEU A 245 14.24 6.63 29.05
N THR A 246 13.82 6.59 30.32
CA THR A 246 14.64 6.11 31.45
C THR A 246 14.39 4.63 31.77
N SER A 247 13.39 4.01 31.15
CA SER A 247 13.15 2.57 31.21
C SER A 247 14.32 1.79 30.61
N PRO A 248 14.53 0.52 31.03
CA PRO A 248 15.48 -0.37 30.36
C PRO A 248 15.22 -0.42 28.85
N PRO A 249 16.28 -0.47 28.01
CA PRO A 249 16.11 -0.58 26.57
C PRO A 249 15.34 -1.86 26.22
N MET A 250 14.49 -1.76 25.20
CA MET A 250 13.79 -2.93 24.66
C MET A 250 14.82 -3.94 24.13
N GLU A 251 14.65 -5.21 24.48
CA GLU A 251 15.46 -6.28 23.90
C GLU A 251 15.10 -6.43 22.43
N LEU A 252 16.11 -6.32 21.56
CA LEU A 252 15.95 -6.46 20.12
C LEU A 252 16.60 -7.77 19.68
N GLU A 253 15.81 -8.65 19.07
CA GLU A 253 16.31 -9.87 18.45
C GLU A 253 16.44 -9.65 16.93
N PRO A 254 17.63 -9.82 16.34
CA PRO A 254 17.78 -9.73 14.89
C PRO A 254 17.11 -10.93 14.23
N LEU A 255 16.23 -10.68 13.27
CA LEU A 255 15.66 -11.75 12.44
C LEU A 255 16.69 -12.28 11.44
N SER A 256 16.65 -13.58 11.18
CA SER A 256 17.36 -14.17 10.04
C SER A 256 16.80 -13.61 8.72
N ALA A 257 17.55 -13.74 7.62
CA ALA A 257 17.04 -13.31 6.32
C ALA A 257 15.72 -14.03 5.97
N GLU A 258 15.65 -15.34 6.18
CA GLU A 258 14.43 -16.15 5.96
C GLU A 258 13.27 -15.71 6.85
N ALA A 259 13.50 -15.46 8.13
CA ALA A 259 12.48 -14.96 9.05
C ALA A 259 12.02 -13.55 8.65
N GLY A 260 12.94 -12.70 8.19
CA GLY A 260 12.63 -11.37 7.67
C GLY A 260 11.77 -11.43 6.41
N GLU A 261 11.95 -12.43 5.55
CA GLU A 261 11.07 -12.66 4.39
C GLU A 261 9.69 -13.16 4.82
N ALA A 262 9.59 -13.98 5.86
CA ALA A 262 8.32 -14.47 6.39
C ALA A 262 7.47 -13.40 7.11
N PHE A 263 8.07 -12.24 7.42
CA PHE A 263 7.39 -11.09 8.03
C PHE A 263 6.69 -10.17 7.01
N LEU A 264 6.85 -10.45 5.71
CA LEU A 264 6.24 -9.74 4.58
C LEU A 264 5.05 -10.54 4.02
#